data_AF-A0A6N3EJV3-F1
#
_entry.id   AF-A0A6N3EJV3-F1
#
_cell.length_a   1.000
_cell.length_b   1.000
_cell.length_c   1.000
_cell.angle_alpha   90.00
_cell.angle_beta   90.00
_cell.angle_gamma   90.00
#
_symmetry.space_group_name_H-M   'P 1'
#
loop_
_entity.id
_entity.type
_entity.pdbx_description
1 polymer ?
#
loop_
_entity_poly.entity_id
_entity_poly.type
_entity_poly.pdbx_seq_one_letter_code
_entity_poly.pdbx_strand_id
1 'polypeptide(L)'
;MITIRYINIALEVFGGLLSLIFILCLSLTGQRKEKLERMYIRVLITNTAVLFCDAAAWLFKGRMDLLGFYAVRIANFCVFSFGYILLAVFTDYLVCFIASRGFGISKFPARLMWSLSFTAIVLVIISQFNHMYYLIDDNNIYHRQNLFWLSQTFGIFCMLIDGSLLFRYRRRLSRAELMAVGAYIAMPIIAMFLQIYIYGIAVLYLATTISALCIYISIQVEQSHKFACEALELERSRTLLMLSQIQPHFLYNSLSVIKGLCQTEPLLAEQAIDHFSDFLRGNLNSLSNGDVIPFEQELSHARHFLAIEQMRFGNRIKICYNIPVTNFFIPSLTLQPIVENAVCHGILKRKEGGTVTIATSETDSAFIITVMDDGIGFDILNPPTDNRVHIGISNVRTRLAAQSNGSLEIKSLPHHGTTVTITIPKESVL
;
A
#
# COMPACT_ATOMS: atom_id res chain seq x y z
N MET A 1 25.66 42.71 22.70
CA MET A 1 26.29 41.38 22.57
C MET A 1 25.54 40.26 23.31
N ILE A 2 25.05 40.49 24.54
CA ILE A 2 24.35 39.47 25.35
C ILE A 2 23.05 38.96 24.67
N THR A 3 22.24 39.86 24.10
CA THR A 3 20.99 39.51 23.42
C THR A 3 21.21 38.58 22.20
N ILE A 4 22.23 38.86 21.38
CA ILE A 4 22.56 38.06 20.18
C ILE A 4 22.98 36.63 20.58
N ARG A 5 23.73 36.49 21.67
CA ARG A 5 24.14 35.18 22.20
C ARG A 5 22.92 34.33 22.57
N TYR A 6 21.96 34.89 23.31
CA TYR A 6 20.76 34.15 23.70
C TYR A 6 19.86 33.81 22.50
N ILE A 7 19.78 34.69 21.50
CA ILE A 7 19.06 34.42 20.24
C ILE A 7 19.65 33.19 19.54
N ASN A 8 20.98 33.13 19.37
CA ASN A 8 21.61 31.97 18.72
C ASN A 8 21.39 30.68 19.51
N ILE A 9 21.57 30.71 20.83
CA ILE A 9 21.31 29.53 21.67
C ILE A 9 19.87 29.05 21.49
N ALA A 10 18.90 29.98 21.52
CA ALA A 10 17.49 29.63 21.34
C ALA A 10 17.20 29.02 19.96
N LEU A 11 17.74 29.60 18.88
CA LEU A 11 17.55 29.11 17.51
C LEU A 11 18.16 27.71 17.31
N GLU A 12 19.39 27.50 17.79
CA GLU A 12 20.10 26.23 17.66
C GLU A 12 19.43 25.13 18.50
N VAL A 13 19.06 25.43 19.75
CA VAL A 13 18.31 24.49 20.61
C VAL A 13 16.95 24.17 20.01
N PHE A 14 16.24 25.15 19.46
CA PHE A 14 14.96 24.91 18.79
C PHE A 14 15.13 23.96 17.59
N GLY A 15 16.12 24.19 16.73
CA GLY A 15 16.41 23.28 15.62
C GLY A 15 16.77 21.86 16.09
N GLY A 16 17.53 21.74 17.18
CA GLY A 16 17.93 20.46 17.76
C GLY A 16 16.74 19.68 18.31
N LEU A 17 15.87 20.35 19.07
CA LEU A 17 14.62 19.78 19.57
C LEU A 17 13.68 19.36 18.44
N LEU A 18 13.55 20.19 17.41
CA LEU A 18 12.75 19.89 16.22
C LEU A 18 13.26 18.61 15.53
N SER A 19 14.58 18.48 15.37
CA SER A 19 15.22 17.28 14.82
C SER A 19 14.97 16.03 15.68
N LEU A 20 15.00 16.15 17.01
CA LEU A 20 14.67 15.06 17.95
C LEU A 20 13.21 14.61 17.84
N ILE A 21 12.27 15.54 17.72
CA ILE A 21 10.84 15.22 17.52
C ILE A 21 10.68 14.37 16.26
N PHE A 22 11.34 14.71 15.16
CA PHE A 22 11.27 13.90 13.94
C PHE A 22 11.90 12.52 14.08
N ILE A 23 13.03 12.42 14.78
CA ILE A 23 13.65 11.11 15.07
C ILE A 23 12.66 10.24 15.86
N LEU A 24 11.94 10.81 16.82
CA LEU A 24 10.92 10.12 17.60
C LEU A 24 9.74 9.71 16.70
N CYS A 25 9.18 10.63 15.91
CA CYS A 25 8.09 10.34 14.97
C CYS A 25 8.44 9.18 14.02
N LEU A 26 9.63 9.22 13.40
CA LEU A 26 10.14 8.18 12.51
C LEU A 26 10.47 6.86 13.24
N SER A 27 10.67 6.90 14.56
CA SER A 27 10.95 5.71 15.35
C SER A 27 9.69 5.02 15.85
N LEU A 28 8.59 5.76 16.00
CA LEU A 28 7.28 5.24 16.41
C LEU A 28 6.49 4.64 15.23
N THR A 29 6.82 4.99 13.99
CA THR A 29 5.99 4.70 12.80
C THR A 29 6.20 3.35 12.10
N GLY A 30 6.83 2.33 12.69
CA GLY A 30 6.79 0.99 12.05
C GLY A 30 7.59 -0.16 12.66
N GLN A 31 7.07 -1.39 12.47
CA GLN A 31 7.66 -2.66 12.92
C GLN A 31 8.91 -3.09 12.10
N ARG A 32 9.17 -2.49 10.93
CA ARG A 32 10.37 -2.78 10.11
C ARG A 32 10.79 -1.55 9.31
N LYS A 33 11.75 -0.77 9.83
CA LYS A 33 12.26 0.44 9.16
C LYS A 33 12.84 0.11 7.78
N GLU A 34 12.46 0.86 6.75
CA GLU A 34 13.12 0.74 5.46
C GLU A 34 14.56 1.25 5.54
N LYS A 35 15.43 0.78 4.63
CA LYS A 35 16.84 1.21 4.60
C LYS A 35 16.96 2.74 4.46
N LEU A 36 16.07 3.35 3.68
CA LEU A 36 16.02 4.78 3.44
C LEU A 36 15.74 5.58 4.71
N GLU A 37 14.74 5.16 5.49
CA GLU A 37 14.38 5.79 6.77
C GLU A 37 15.54 5.72 7.77
N ARG A 38 16.24 4.58 7.85
CA ARG A 38 17.44 4.45 8.70
C ARG A 38 18.54 5.44 8.29
N MET A 39 18.76 5.66 6.99
CA MET A 39 19.74 6.66 6.53
C MET A 39 19.28 8.07 6.88
N TYR A 40 17.99 8.37 6.72
CA TYR A 40 17.45 9.68 7.04
C TYR A 40 17.49 9.99 8.54
N ILE A 41 17.23 9.01 9.41
CA ILE A 41 17.42 9.15 10.86
C ILE A 41 18.88 9.49 11.20
N ARG A 42 19.87 8.93 10.49
CA ARG A 42 21.28 9.31 10.71
C ARG A 42 21.53 10.77 10.36
N VAL A 43 20.95 11.27 9.25
CA VAL A 43 21.02 12.70 8.89
C VAL A 43 20.49 13.56 10.04
N LEU A 44 19.32 13.22 10.58
CA LEU A 44 18.71 13.96 11.69
C LEU A 44 19.52 13.87 12.98
N ILE A 45 20.09 12.70 13.31
CA ILE A 45 20.95 12.53 14.49
C ILE A 45 22.20 13.41 14.38
N THR A 46 22.87 13.38 13.23
CA THR A 46 24.06 14.21 13.01
C THR A 46 23.71 15.70 13.01
N ASN A 47 22.60 16.10 12.38
CA ASN A 47 22.11 17.48 12.40
C ASN A 47 21.82 17.95 13.84
N THR A 48 21.14 17.13 14.63
CA THR A 48 20.90 17.36 16.07
C THR A 48 22.21 17.57 16.84
N ALA A 49 23.22 16.72 16.60
CA ALA A 49 24.51 16.81 17.28
C ALA A 49 25.23 18.12 16.95
N VAL A 50 25.22 18.54 15.68
CA VAL A 50 25.80 19.82 15.26
C VAL A 50 25.13 21.00 15.96
N LEU A 51 23.80 21.05 15.96
CA LEU A 51 23.01 22.14 16.55
C LEU A 51 23.28 22.28 18.06
N PHE A 52 23.32 21.17 18.80
CA PHE A 52 23.64 21.21 20.23
C PHE A 52 25.10 21.60 20.50
N CYS A 53 26.04 21.17 19.65
CA CYS A 53 27.42 21.63 19.75
C CYS A 53 27.54 23.13 19.46
N ASP A 54 26.84 23.68 18.47
CA ASP A 54 26.89 25.12 18.19
C ASP A 54 26.22 25.93 19.31
N ALA A 55 25.06 25.47 19.81
CA ALA A 55 24.43 26.04 21.00
C ALA A 55 25.38 26.05 22.21
N ALA A 56 26.12 24.96 22.44
CA ALA A 56 27.12 24.88 23.51
C ALA A 56 28.28 25.88 23.29
N ALA A 57 28.76 26.03 22.05
CA ALA A 57 29.80 27.02 21.73
C ALA A 57 29.35 28.45 22.09
N TRP A 58 28.09 28.81 21.80
CA TRP A 58 27.51 30.08 22.22
C TRP A 58 27.26 30.17 23.73
N LEU A 59 26.83 29.08 24.37
CA LEU A 59 26.52 29.02 25.80
C LEU A 59 27.75 29.19 26.68
N PHE A 60 28.92 28.70 26.27
CA PHE A 60 30.16 28.80 27.06
C PHE A 60 31.08 29.95 26.62
N LYS A 61 30.77 30.63 25.50
CA LYS A 61 31.52 31.81 25.03
C LYS A 61 31.74 32.84 26.14
N GLY A 62 33.00 33.25 26.35
CA GLY A 62 33.35 34.27 27.34
C GLY A 62 33.31 33.83 28.80
N ARG A 63 33.09 32.54 29.10
CA ARG A 63 33.20 32.03 30.48
C ARG A 63 34.64 31.60 30.76
N MET A 64 35.23 32.10 31.84
CA MET A 64 36.64 31.88 32.21
C MET A 64 36.87 30.67 33.14
N ASP A 65 35.82 29.97 33.53
CA ASP A 65 35.92 28.79 34.38
C ASP A 65 36.53 27.60 33.61
N LEU A 66 37.07 26.62 34.34
CA LEU A 66 37.68 25.42 33.76
C LEU A 66 36.73 24.71 32.78
N LEU A 67 35.44 24.68 33.13
CA LEU A 67 34.40 24.10 32.29
C LEU A 67 34.22 24.92 31.00
N GLY A 68 34.13 26.26 31.08
CA GLY A 68 34.07 27.13 29.93
C GLY A 68 35.26 26.97 28.97
N PHE A 69 36.48 26.84 29.52
CA PHE A 69 37.71 26.64 28.74
C PHE A 69 37.64 25.40 27.84
N TYR A 70 37.28 24.24 28.41
CA TYR A 70 37.19 23.00 27.65
C TYR A 70 35.95 22.95 26.77
N ALA A 71 34.80 23.41 27.28
CA ALA A 71 33.53 23.33 26.57
C ALA A 71 33.54 24.12 25.26
N VAL A 72 34.08 25.36 25.24
CA VAL A 72 34.14 26.16 24.00
C VAL A 72 35.03 25.49 22.95
N ARG A 73 36.18 24.93 23.35
CA ARG A 73 37.12 24.26 22.43
C ARG A 73 36.51 22.98 21.84
N ILE A 74 35.95 22.13 22.69
CA ILE A 74 35.31 20.87 22.28
C ILE A 74 34.10 21.17 21.39
N ALA A 75 33.25 22.12 21.79
CA ALA A 75 32.05 22.49 21.03
C ALA A 75 32.39 22.96 19.61
N ASN A 76 33.33 23.91 19.46
CA ASN A 76 33.73 24.40 18.14
C ASN A 76 34.37 23.30 17.29
N PHE A 77 35.23 22.46 17.87
CA PHE A 77 35.80 21.29 17.17
C PHE A 77 34.71 20.33 16.67
N CYS A 78 33.73 20.03 17.51
CA CYS A 78 32.59 19.17 17.17
C CYS A 78 31.70 19.79 16.08
N VAL A 79 31.48 21.11 16.08
CA VAL A 79 30.70 21.79 15.04
C VAL A 79 31.30 21.57 13.65
N PHE A 80 32.61 21.77 13.48
CA PHE A 80 33.27 21.50 12.20
C PHE A 80 33.21 20.01 11.84
N SER A 81 33.57 19.15 12.80
CA SER A 81 33.67 17.71 12.55
C SER A 81 32.32 17.10 12.18
N PHE A 82 31.28 17.39 12.96
CA PHE A 82 29.93 16.91 12.67
C PHE A 82 29.32 17.57 11.43
N GLY A 83 29.69 18.81 11.09
CA GLY A 83 29.27 19.44 9.83
C GLY A 83 29.76 18.65 8.59
N TYR A 84 31.02 18.21 8.58
CA TYR A 84 31.54 17.37 7.49
C TYR A 84 30.95 15.96 7.49
N ILE A 85 30.66 15.39 8.68
CA ILE A 85 29.96 14.11 8.78
C ILE A 85 28.51 14.24 8.29
N LEU A 86 27.83 15.35 8.57
CA LEU A 86 26.46 15.60 8.12
C LEU A 86 26.37 15.58 6.59
N LEU A 87 27.30 16.25 5.91
CA LEU A 87 27.40 16.20 4.45
C LEU A 87 27.58 14.76 3.95
N ALA A 88 28.50 13.99 4.55
CA ALA A 88 28.74 12.60 4.16
C ALA A 88 27.52 11.68 4.36
N VAL A 89 26.88 11.79 5.52
CA VAL A 89 25.66 11.02 5.83
C VAL A 89 24.49 11.44 4.94
N PHE A 90 24.39 12.72 4.57
CA PHE A 90 23.40 13.19 3.61
C PHE A 90 23.65 12.65 2.20
N THR A 91 24.90 12.59 1.73
CA THR A 91 25.22 11.95 0.44
C THR A 91 24.87 10.46 0.44
N ASP A 92 25.13 9.74 1.54
CA ASP A 92 24.69 8.33 1.70
C ASP A 92 23.16 8.20 1.58
N TYR A 93 22.43 9.10 2.24
CA TYR A 93 20.98 9.19 2.12
C TYR A 93 20.56 9.49 0.67
N LEU A 94 21.16 10.46 0.00
CA LEU A 94 20.83 10.86 -1.37
C LEU A 94 21.08 9.71 -2.36
N VAL A 95 22.21 9.01 -2.25
CA VAL A 95 22.49 7.81 -3.04
C VAL A 95 21.45 6.72 -2.79
N CYS A 96 21.08 6.47 -1.52
CA CYS A 96 20.05 5.49 -1.18
C CYS A 96 18.65 5.90 -1.69
N PHE A 97 18.32 7.19 -1.64
CA PHE A 97 17.05 7.77 -2.07
C PHE A 97 16.87 7.68 -3.59
N ILE A 98 17.92 7.93 -4.36
CA ILE A 98 17.86 7.75 -5.81
C ILE A 98 17.85 6.26 -6.15
N ALA A 99 18.60 5.42 -5.42
CA ALA A 99 18.63 3.97 -5.65
C ALA A 99 17.27 3.29 -5.38
N SER A 100 16.46 3.80 -4.43
CA SER A 100 15.12 3.27 -4.17
C SER A 100 14.14 3.48 -5.33
N ARG A 101 14.50 4.29 -6.34
CA ARG A 101 13.75 4.45 -7.60
C ARG A 101 14.06 3.37 -8.64
N GLY A 102 14.71 2.27 -8.25
CA GLY A 102 14.87 1.07 -9.07
C GLY A 102 16.16 0.99 -9.89
N PHE A 103 17.22 1.72 -9.52
CA PHE A 103 18.49 1.73 -10.28
C PHE A 103 19.71 1.39 -9.43
N GLY A 104 20.66 0.70 -10.05
CA GLY A 104 22.01 0.51 -9.50
C GLY A 104 22.83 1.78 -9.65
N ILE A 105 23.02 2.51 -8.56
CA ILE A 105 23.88 3.70 -8.52
C ILE A 105 25.26 3.31 -8.00
N SER A 106 26.31 3.84 -8.64
CA SER A 106 27.67 3.68 -8.14
C SER A 106 27.80 4.30 -6.75
N LYS A 107 28.38 3.56 -5.80
CA LYS A 107 28.73 4.08 -4.47
C LYS A 107 29.96 5.02 -4.49
N PHE A 108 30.49 5.33 -5.67
CA PHE A 108 31.67 6.20 -5.81
C PHE A 108 31.47 7.59 -5.19
N PRO A 109 30.36 8.34 -5.44
CA PRO A 109 30.17 9.66 -4.86
C PRO A 109 30.16 9.65 -3.33
N ALA A 110 29.51 8.65 -2.72
CA ALA A 110 29.51 8.47 -1.27
C ALA A 110 30.92 8.17 -0.71
N ARG A 111 31.69 7.28 -1.36
CA ARG A 111 33.09 7.00 -0.96
C ARG A 111 33.99 8.23 -1.08
N LEU A 112 33.84 8.98 -2.17
CA LEU A 112 34.56 10.23 -2.38
C LEU A 112 34.21 11.25 -1.28
N MET A 113 32.92 11.37 -0.95
CA MET A 113 32.44 12.26 0.10
C MET A 113 33.06 11.93 1.46
N TRP A 114 33.03 10.66 1.87
CA TRP A 114 33.65 10.22 3.13
C TRP A 114 35.17 10.48 3.15
N SER A 115 35.87 10.32 2.02
CA SER A 115 37.30 10.64 1.91
C SER A 115 37.58 12.13 2.05
N LEU A 116 36.77 12.99 1.42
CA LEU A 116 36.87 14.45 1.54
C LEU A 116 36.55 14.90 2.97
N SER A 117 35.47 14.41 3.57
CA SER A 117 35.10 14.72 4.96
C SER A 117 36.17 14.27 5.95
N PHE A 118 36.75 13.07 5.76
CA PHE A 118 37.86 12.62 6.60
C PHE A 118 39.07 13.54 6.49
N THR A 119 39.45 13.93 5.27
CA THR A 119 40.56 14.86 5.02
C THR A 119 40.30 16.21 5.67
N ALA A 120 39.08 16.73 5.55
CA ALA A 120 38.69 18.00 6.17
C ALA A 120 38.75 17.94 7.70
N ILE A 121 38.30 16.85 8.32
CA ILE A 121 38.40 16.63 9.78
C ILE A 121 39.86 16.55 10.23
N VAL A 122 40.73 15.87 9.49
CA VAL A 122 42.18 15.85 9.79
C VAL A 122 42.77 17.26 9.78
N LEU A 123 42.39 18.10 8.82
CA LEU A 123 42.82 19.50 8.80
C LEU A 123 42.26 20.31 9.98
N VAL A 124 41.03 20.03 10.44
CA VAL A 124 40.47 20.65 11.65
C VAL A 124 41.26 20.23 12.90
N ILE A 125 41.70 18.97 12.98
CA ILE A 125 42.56 18.48 14.07
C ILE A 125 43.91 19.20 14.04
N ILE A 126 44.56 19.28 12.88
CA ILE A 126 45.82 20.01 12.70
C ILE A 126 45.65 21.49 13.09
N SER A 127 44.50 22.09 12.72
CA SER A 127 44.16 23.47 13.07
C SER A 127 44.10 23.72 14.58
N GLN A 128 43.88 22.71 15.42
CA GLN A 128 43.91 22.90 16.88
C GLN A 128 45.30 23.28 17.38
N PHE A 129 46.35 22.84 16.69
CA PHE A 129 47.75 23.02 17.11
C PHE A 129 48.43 24.21 16.45
N ASN A 130 48.07 24.54 15.21
CA ASN A 130 48.70 25.64 14.46
C ASN A 130 47.80 26.85 14.23
N HIS A 131 46.55 26.80 14.72
CA HIS A 131 45.58 27.89 14.63
C HIS A 131 45.29 28.34 13.19
N MET A 132 45.33 27.42 12.23
CA MET A 132 45.11 27.72 10.81
C MET A 132 43.70 28.26 10.51
N TYR A 133 42.66 27.61 11.03
CA TYR A 133 41.26 27.98 10.78
C TYR A 133 40.71 28.96 11.80
N TYR A 134 41.02 28.73 13.08
CA TYR A 134 40.53 29.57 14.16
C TYR A 134 41.45 29.50 15.38
N LEU A 135 41.31 30.52 16.22
CA LEU A 135 41.94 30.60 17.54
C LEU A 135 40.85 30.93 18.57
N ILE A 136 40.94 30.31 19.74
CA ILE A 136 40.16 30.70 20.91
C ILE A 136 41.12 31.39 21.87
N ASP A 137 40.89 32.67 22.13
CA ASP A 137 41.74 33.49 22.99
C ASP A 137 41.61 33.12 24.48
N ASP A 138 42.41 33.78 25.32
CA ASP A 138 42.39 33.59 26.78
C ASP A 138 41.03 33.97 27.40
N ASN A 139 40.25 34.78 26.70
CA ASN A 139 38.90 35.16 27.10
C ASN A 139 37.83 34.14 26.64
N ASN A 140 38.22 33.00 26.09
CA ASN A 140 37.33 32.01 25.48
C ASN A 140 36.40 32.62 24.41
N ILE A 141 36.95 33.54 23.61
CA ILE A 141 36.30 34.13 22.44
C ILE A 141 36.93 33.53 21.18
N TYR A 142 36.05 33.04 20.30
CA TYR A 142 36.42 32.48 19.00
C TYR A 142 36.78 33.59 18.01
N HIS A 143 37.93 33.45 17.36
CA HIS A 143 38.41 34.33 16.29
C HIS A 143 38.72 33.52 15.03
N ARG A 144 38.24 33.99 13.87
CA ARG A 144 38.56 33.39 12.57
C ARG A 144 39.98 33.77 12.16
N GLN A 145 40.71 32.83 11.59
CA GLN A 145 42.10 33.02 11.16
C GLN A 145 42.21 33.07 9.63
N ASN A 146 43.38 33.43 9.11
CA ASN A 146 43.60 33.73 7.69
C ASN A 146 43.24 32.56 6.76
N LEU A 147 43.42 31.32 7.18
CA LEU A 147 43.15 30.12 6.37
C LEU A 147 41.76 29.52 6.61
N PHE A 148 40.88 30.22 7.34
CA PHE A 148 39.49 29.79 7.56
C PHE A 148 38.75 29.50 6.25
N TRP A 149 38.99 30.27 5.19
CA TRP A 149 38.34 30.09 3.88
C TRP A 149 38.60 28.69 3.29
N LEU A 150 39.75 28.08 3.59
CA LEU A 150 40.07 26.73 3.14
C LEU A 150 39.08 25.71 3.69
N SER A 151 38.67 25.84 4.96
CA SER A 151 37.63 24.97 5.55
C SER A 151 36.29 25.06 4.79
N GLN A 152 35.95 26.24 4.27
CA GLN A 152 34.70 26.48 3.54
C GLN A 152 34.74 25.85 2.14
N THR A 153 35.91 25.82 1.49
CA THR A 153 36.06 25.20 0.16
C THR A 153 35.72 23.72 0.17
N PHE A 154 36.09 22.97 1.22
CA PHE A 154 35.67 21.58 1.38
C PHE A 154 34.15 21.43 1.41
N GLY A 155 33.45 22.28 2.19
CA GLY A 155 31.98 22.27 2.24
C GLY A 155 31.35 22.55 0.87
N ILE A 156 31.88 23.52 0.13
CA ILE A 156 31.41 23.86 -1.23
C ILE A 156 31.63 22.68 -2.20
N PHE A 157 32.80 22.05 -2.19
CA PHE A 157 33.06 20.88 -3.03
C PHE A 157 32.10 19.72 -2.71
N CYS A 158 31.83 19.47 -1.43
CA CYS A 158 30.86 18.47 -1.01
C CYS A 158 29.45 18.78 -1.55
N MET A 159 28.99 20.03 -1.41
CA MET A 159 27.68 20.45 -1.92
C MET A 159 27.60 20.39 -3.45
N LEU A 160 28.69 20.66 -4.18
CA LEU A 160 28.76 20.50 -5.63
C LEU A 160 28.62 19.03 -6.05
N ILE A 161 29.18 18.09 -5.29
CA ILE A 161 29.00 16.66 -5.52
C ILE A 161 27.52 16.30 -5.39
N ASP A 162 26.86 16.68 -4.30
CA ASP A 162 25.44 16.40 -4.08
C ASP A 162 24.56 17.08 -5.16
N GLY A 163 24.87 18.33 -5.52
CA GLY A 163 24.19 19.07 -6.58
C GLY A 163 24.36 18.41 -7.95
N SER A 164 25.56 17.92 -8.26
CA SER A 164 25.82 17.19 -9.50
C SER A 164 25.05 15.85 -9.56
N LEU A 165 24.95 15.16 -8.42
CA LEU A 165 24.20 13.92 -8.29
C LEU A 165 22.71 14.20 -8.49
N LEU A 166 22.17 15.21 -7.83
CA LEU A 166 20.77 15.63 -8.00
C LEU A 166 20.47 16.04 -9.45
N PHE A 167 21.34 16.84 -10.07
CA PHE A 167 21.17 17.29 -11.46
C PHE A 167 21.19 16.13 -12.45
N ARG A 168 22.11 15.17 -12.27
CA ARG A 168 22.21 13.96 -13.10
C ARG A 168 20.90 13.17 -13.08
N TYR A 169 20.27 13.04 -11.92
CA TYR A 169 19.08 12.21 -11.72
C TYR A 169 17.76 13.00 -11.66
N ARG A 170 17.76 14.31 -11.94
CA ARG A 170 16.59 15.21 -11.83
C ARG A 170 15.34 14.76 -12.58
N ARG A 171 15.50 14.07 -13.73
CA ARG A 171 14.36 13.58 -14.55
C ARG A 171 13.63 12.39 -13.94
N ARG A 172 14.17 11.81 -12.86
CA ARG A 172 13.64 10.62 -12.19
C ARG A 172 12.92 10.94 -10.89
N LEU A 173 12.95 12.20 -10.48
CA LEU A 173 12.39 12.68 -9.23
C LEU A 173 11.09 13.43 -9.51
N SER A 174 10.15 13.37 -8.58
CA SER A 174 8.97 14.24 -8.64
C SER A 174 9.40 15.70 -8.48
N ARG A 175 8.54 16.64 -8.91
CA ARG A 175 8.84 18.08 -8.76
C ARG A 175 9.03 18.45 -7.28
N ALA A 176 8.20 17.90 -6.39
CA ALA A 176 8.29 18.13 -4.95
C ALA A 176 9.61 17.59 -4.37
N GLU A 177 10.01 16.37 -4.75
CA GLU A 177 11.26 15.75 -4.30
C GLU A 177 12.49 16.54 -4.77
N LEU A 178 12.50 16.95 -6.04
CA LEU A 178 13.57 17.75 -6.61
C LEU A 178 13.70 19.10 -5.89
N MET A 179 12.57 19.75 -5.58
CA MET A 179 12.54 21.01 -4.84
C MET A 179 13.02 20.83 -3.40
N ALA A 180 12.58 19.77 -2.70
CA ALA A 180 12.94 19.54 -1.31
C ALA A 180 14.43 19.17 -1.14
N VAL A 181 14.93 18.23 -1.95
CA VAL A 181 16.36 17.84 -1.93
C VAL A 181 17.24 18.98 -2.45
N GLY A 182 16.78 19.70 -3.47
CA GLY A 182 17.47 20.88 -3.99
C GLY A 182 17.56 22.00 -2.95
N ALA A 183 16.49 22.23 -2.17
CA ALA A 183 16.50 23.20 -1.07
C ALA A 183 17.53 22.83 0.00
N TYR A 184 17.67 21.55 0.34
CA TYR A 184 18.68 21.09 1.31
C TYR A 184 20.12 21.39 0.88
N ILE A 185 20.41 21.35 -0.42
CA ILE A 185 21.73 21.68 -0.96
C ILE A 185 21.90 23.20 -1.08
N ALA A 186 20.87 23.93 -1.51
CA ALA A 186 20.95 25.36 -1.81
C ALA A 186 20.87 26.27 -0.58
N MET A 187 20.00 25.96 0.39
CA MET A 187 19.76 26.80 1.57
C MET A 187 21.02 27.02 2.42
N PRO A 188 21.88 26.01 2.67
CA PRO A 188 23.13 26.21 3.38
C PRO A 188 24.09 27.16 2.64
N ILE A 189 24.16 27.07 1.31
CA ILE A 189 24.99 27.97 0.49
C ILE A 189 24.49 29.42 0.65
N ILE A 190 23.17 29.61 0.55
CA ILE A 190 22.54 30.92 0.75
C ILE A 190 22.83 31.44 2.17
N ALA A 191 22.72 30.58 3.19
CA ALA A 191 23.03 30.93 4.57
C ALA A 191 24.51 31.31 4.76
N MET A 192 25.45 30.61 4.12
CA MET A 192 26.87 30.96 4.13
C MET A 192 27.12 32.35 3.53
N PHE A 193 26.49 32.69 2.41
CA PHE A 193 26.59 34.02 1.80
C PHE A 193 25.97 35.11 2.69
N LEU A 194 24.80 34.85 3.28
CA LEU A 194 24.16 35.79 4.20
C LEU A 194 25.01 36.06 5.44
N GLN A 195 25.71 35.05 5.96
CA GLN A 195 26.58 35.16 7.13
C GLN A 195 27.82 36.04 6.89
N ILE A 196 28.17 36.34 5.62
CA ILE A 196 29.21 37.32 5.29
C ILE A 196 28.75 38.73 5.67
N TYR A 197 27.47 39.05 5.47
CA TYR A 197 26.90 40.38 5.71
C TYR A 197 26.30 40.51 7.12
N ILE A 198 25.71 39.44 7.64
CA ILE A 198 25.06 39.41 8.96
C ILE A 198 25.97 38.69 9.95
N TYR A 199 26.86 39.44 10.59
CA TYR A 199 27.79 38.87 11.55
C TYR A 199 27.11 38.49 12.87
N GLY A 200 27.30 37.25 13.30
CA GLY A 200 26.95 36.81 14.64
C GLY A 200 25.56 36.19 14.82
N ILE A 201 24.82 35.88 13.74
CA ILE A 201 23.60 35.05 13.82
C ILE A 201 23.89 33.65 13.25
N ALA A 202 23.48 32.61 13.97
CA ALA A 202 23.61 31.22 13.55
C ALA A 202 22.41 30.83 12.65
N VAL A 203 22.63 30.82 11.32
CA VAL A 203 21.57 30.58 10.31
C VAL A 203 21.79 29.26 9.56
N LEU A 204 23.04 28.80 9.45
CA LEU A 204 23.44 27.68 8.59
C LEU A 204 22.70 26.38 8.93
N TYR A 205 22.77 25.94 10.20
CA TYR A 205 22.21 24.66 10.61
C TYR A 205 20.71 24.72 10.87
N LEU A 206 20.18 25.90 11.13
CA LEU A 206 18.74 26.11 11.12
C LEU A 206 18.18 25.95 9.70
N ALA A 207 18.88 26.46 8.68
CA ALA A 207 18.50 26.28 7.28
C ALA A 207 18.59 24.81 6.82
N THR A 208 19.59 24.04 7.27
CA THR A 208 19.64 22.58 7.03
C THR A 208 18.49 21.86 7.70
N THR A 209 18.10 22.27 8.92
CA THR A 209 16.98 21.67 9.66
C THR A 209 15.64 21.91 8.96
N ILE A 210 15.37 23.15 8.53
CA ILE A 210 14.15 23.46 7.78
C ILE A 210 14.11 22.69 6.46
N SER A 211 15.24 22.59 5.76
CA SER A 211 15.30 21.85 4.51
C SER A 211 15.10 20.34 4.70
N ALA A 212 15.64 19.77 5.79
CA ALA A 212 15.37 18.38 6.18
C ALA A 212 13.87 18.19 6.41
N LEU A 213 13.21 19.11 7.12
CA LEU A 213 11.76 19.08 7.32
C LEU A 213 11.00 19.08 5.99
N CYS A 214 11.40 19.90 5.01
CA CYS A 214 10.79 19.87 3.67
C CYS A 214 10.95 18.50 2.98
N ILE A 215 12.12 17.86 3.10
CA ILE A 215 12.34 16.49 2.59
C ILE A 215 11.40 15.49 3.26
N TYR A 216 11.30 15.53 4.59
CA TYR A 216 10.41 14.64 5.35
C TYR A 216 8.95 14.80 4.93
N ILE A 217 8.44 16.04 4.86
CA ILE A 217 7.07 16.32 4.44
C ILE A 217 6.83 15.85 3.00
N SER A 218 7.76 16.10 2.09
CA SER A 218 7.63 15.66 0.69
C SER A 218 7.52 14.13 0.59
N ILE A 219 8.27 13.39 1.40
CA ILE A 219 8.22 11.92 1.42
C ILE A 219 6.89 11.43 1.98
N GLN A 220 6.43 12.01 3.08
CA GLN A 220 5.16 11.62 3.72
C GLN A 220 3.96 11.90 2.82
N VAL A 221 3.95 13.03 2.11
CA VAL A 221 2.89 13.37 1.14
C VAL A 221 2.89 12.40 -0.03
N GLU A 222 4.06 12.01 -0.54
CA GLU A 222 4.15 11.03 -1.64
C GLU A 222 3.69 9.63 -1.19
N GLN A 223 4.07 9.22 0.02
CA GLN A 223 3.63 7.95 0.60
C GLN A 223 2.11 7.92 0.81
N SER A 224 1.54 8.98 1.38
CA SER A 224 0.08 9.05 1.59
C SER A 224 -0.69 9.03 0.27
N HIS A 225 -0.19 9.71 -0.76
CA HIS A 225 -0.80 9.67 -2.10
C HIS A 225 -0.74 8.26 -2.71
N LYS A 226 0.38 7.54 -2.57
CA LYS A 226 0.49 6.16 -3.04
C LYS A 226 -0.48 5.23 -2.33
N PHE A 227 -0.55 5.28 -0.99
CA PHE A 227 -1.50 4.49 -0.23
C PHE A 227 -2.96 4.80 -0.62
N ALA A 228 -3.29 6.06 -0.86
CA ALA A 228 -4.62 6.45 -1.32
C ALA A 228 -4.95 5.86 -2.72
N CYS A 229 -3.99 5.87 -3.66
CA CYS A 229 -4.18 5.26 -4.97
C CYS A 229 -4.34 3.74 -4.89
N GLU A 230 -3.50 3.05 -4.11
CA GLU A 230 -3.57 1.60 -3.91
C GLU A 230 -4.90 1.18 -3.27
N ALA A 231 -5.40 1.96 -2.30
CA ALA A 231 -6.70 1.72 -1.68
C ALA A 231 -7.86 1.83 -2.69
N LEU A 232 -7.84 2.87 -3.55
CA LEU A 232 -8.83 3.06 -4.61
C LEU A 232 -8.79 1.92 -5.64
N GLU A 233 -7.60 1.47 -6.03
CA GLU A 233 -7.43 0.37 -6.98
C GLU A 233 -7.95 -0.95 -6.41
N LEU A 234 -7.68 -1.23 -5.13
CA LEU A 234 -8.19 -2.39 -4.43
C LEU A 234 -9.73 -2.36 -4.36
N GLU A 235 -10.32 -1.22 -4.01
CA GLU A 235 -11.76 -1.04 -3.98
C GLU A 235 -12.38 -1.30 -5.34
N ARG A 236 -11.83 -0.69 -6.40
CA ARG A 236 -12.30 -0.89 -7.78
C ARG A 236 -12.20 -2.35 -8.21
N SER A 237 -11.10 -3.02 -7.90
CA SER A 237 -10.93 -4.44 -8.20
C SER A 237 -11.96 -5.30 -7.47
N ARG A 238 -12.24 -4.99 -6.19
CA ARG A 238 -13.28 -5.67 -5.41
C ARG A 238 -14.67 -5.49 -6.02
N THR A 239 -15.01 -4.27 -6.43
CA THR A 239 -16.28 -3.98 -7.13
C THR A 239 -16.39 -4.73 -8.47
N LEU A 240 -15.32 -4.75 -9.27
CA LEU A 240 -15.31 -5.48 -10.55
C LEU A 240 -15.46 -7.00 -10.34
N LEU A 241 -14.79 -7.55 -9.32
CA LEU A 241 -14.97 -8.96 -8.94
C LEU A 241 -16.42 -9.24 -8.52
N MET A 242 -17.03 -8.37 -7.72
CA MET A 242 -18.45 -8.49 -7.34
C MET A 242 -19.37 -8.46 -8.57
N LEU A 243 -19.18 -7.51 -9.49
CA LEU A 243 -19.99 -7.41 -10.72
C LEU A 243 -19.78 -8.60 -11.66
N SER A 244 -18.58 -9.19 -11.69
CA SER A 244 -18.29 -10.36 -12.54
C SER A 244 -19.06 -11.62 -12.13
N GLN A 245 -19.59 -11.68 -10.90
CA GLN A 245 -20.40 -12.80 -10.42
C GLN A 245 -21.84 -12.75 -10.97
N ILE A 246 -22.29 -11.62 -11.53
CA ILE A 246 -23.59 -11.53 -12.22
C ILE A 246 -23.36 -11.87 -13.70
N GLN A 247 -23.95 -12.97 -14.20
CA GLN A 247 -23.77 -13.42 -15.58
C GLN A 247 -24.35 -12.37 -16.58
N PRO A 248 -23.54 -11.55 -17.27
CA PRO A 248 -24.08 -10.41 -18.04
C PRO A 248 -24.94 -10.88 -19.21
N HIS A 249 -24.58 -12.03 -19.78
CA HIS A 249 -25.34 -12.68 -20.84
C HIS A 249 -26.75 -13.08 -20.39
N PHE A 250 -26.91 -13.55 -19.14
CA PHE A 250 -28.24 -13.85 -18.61
C PHE A 250 -29.09 -12.57 -18.58
N LEU A 251 -28.55 -11.46 -18.04
CA LEU A 251 -29.28 -10.19 -17.97
C LEU A 251 -29.77 -9.72 -19.35
N TYR A 252 -28.91 -9.72 -20.37
CA TYR A 252 -29.29 -9.32 -21.73
C TYR A 252 -30.35 -10.23 -22.34
N ASN A 253 -30.25 -11.54 -22.10
CA ASN A 253 -31.21 -12.51 -22.63
C ASN A 253 -32.56 -12.39 -21.95
N SER A 254 -32.59 -12.25 -20.64
CA SER A 254 -33.82 -12.07 -19.86
C SER A 254 -34.56 -10.81 -20.32
N LEU A 255 -33.87 -9.69 -20.50
CA LEU A 255 -34.46 -8.46 -21.04
C LEU A 255 -34.98 -8.63 -22.48
N SER A 256 -34.31 -9.42 -23.30
CA SER A 256 -34.75 -9.70 -24.67
C SER A 256 -36.05 -10.52 -24.71
N VAL A 257 -36.18 -11.50 -23.81
CA VAL A 257 -37.40 -12.31 -23.66
C VAL A 257 -38.54 -11.44 -23.14
N ILE A 258 -38.31 -10.65 -22.09
CA ILE A 258 -39.29 -9.72 -21.54
C ILE A 258 -39.80 -8.77 -22.64
N LYS A 259 -38.89 -8.19 -23.43
CA LYS A 259 -39.25 -7.31 -24.56
C LYS A 259 -40.16 -8.00 -25.57
N GLY A 260 -39.88 -9.27 -25.90
CA GLY A 260 -40.73 -10.06 -26.79
C GLY A 260 -42.11 -10.29 -26.20
N LEU A 261 -42.17 -10.72 -24.93
CA LEU A 261 -43.42 -10.98 -24.21
C LEU A 261 -44.28 -9.72 -24.05
N CYS A 262 -43.69 -8.53 -23.90
CA CYS A 262 -44.46 -7.28 -23.86
C CYS A 262 -45.36 -7.07 -25.09
N GLN A 263 -44.98 -7.62 -26.25
CA GLN A 263 -45.74 -7.48 -27.48
C GLN A 263 -46.75 -8.61 -27.69
N THR A 264 -46.43 -9.83 -27.24
CA THR A 264 -47.24 -11.02 -27.51
C THR A 264 -48.12 -11.43 -26.33
N GLU A 265 -47.60 -11.38 -25.10
CA GLU A 265 -48.20 -11.94 -23.89
C GLU A 265 -47.89 -11.04 -22.67
N PRO A 266 -48.57 -9.88 -22.53
CA PRO A 266 -48.23 -8.86 -21.52
C PRO A 266 -48.25 -9.36 -20.07
N LEU A 267 -49.17 -10.26 -19.72
CA LEU A 267 -49.25 -10.85 -18.38
C LEU A 267 -48.04 -11.73 -18.05
N LEU A 268 -47.52 -12.48 -19.04
CA LEU A 268 -46.27 -13.24 -18.85
C LEU A 268 -45.06 -12.30 -18.77
N ALA A 269 -45.09 -11.17 -19.48
CA ALA A 269 -44.03 -10.16 -19.38
C ALA A 269 -43.95 -9.56 -17.97
N GLU A 270 -45.09 -9.28 -17.34
CA GLU A 270 -45.16 -8.80 -15.96
C GLU A 270 -44.55 -9.82 -14.99
N GLN A 271 -44.94 -11.08 -15.07
CA GLN A 271 -44.36 -12.17 -14.26
C GLN A 271 -42.84 -12.33 -14.49
N ALA A 272 -42.40 -12.18 -15.74
CA ALA A 272 -40.98 -12.24 -16.08
C ALA A 272 -40.19 -11.09 -15.44
N ILE A 273 -40.77 -9.88 -15.34
CA ILE A 273 -40.17 -8.72 -14.67
C ILE A 273 -40.05 -8.98 -13.16
N ASP A 274 -41.06 -9.55 -12.53
CA ASP A 274 -41.01 -9.90 -11.10
C ASP A 274 -39.90 -10.91 -10.82
N HIS A 275 -39.88 -12.03 -11.57
CA HIS A 275 -38.81 -13.01 -11.46
C HIS A 275 -37.42 -12.43 -11.71
N PHE A 276 -37.29 -11.54 -12.70
CA PHE A 276 -36.01 -10.90 -13.01
C PHE A 276 -35.55 -9.96 -11.88
N SER A 277 -36.49 -9.22 -11.29
CA SER A 277 -36.23 -8.31 -10.17
C SER A 277 -35.83 -9.07 -8.91
N ASP A 278 -36.52 -10.17 -8.60
CA ASP A 278 -36.20 -11.02 -7.45
C ASP A 278 -34.87 -11.76 -7.63
N PHE A 279 -34.58 -12.24 -8.83
CA PHE A 279 -33.27 -12.80 -9.17
C PHE A 279 -32.14 -11.78 -9.02
N LEU A 280 -32.32 -10.53 -9.47
CA LEU A 280 -31.30 -9.49 -9.28
C LEU A 280 -31.10 -9.17 -7.79
N ARG A 281 -32.19 -9.05 -7.04
CA ARG A 281 -32.17 -8.76 -5.61
C ARG A 281 -31.43 -9.85 -4.83
N GLY A 282 -31.69 -11.12 -5.12
CA GLY A 282 -31.01 -12.23 -4.44
C GLY A 282 -29.51 -12.31 -4.75
N ASN A 283 -29.08 -11.98 -5.97
CA ASN A 283 -27.65 -11.91 -6.32
C ASN A 283 -26.95 -10.75 -5.58
N LEU A 284 -27.60 -9.59 -5.47
CA LEU A 284 -27.03 -8.45 -4.74
C LEU A 284 -26.97 -8.68 -3.22
N ASN A 285 -27.99 -9.34 -2.65
CA ASN A 285 -28.02 -9.67 -1.23
C ASN A 285 -26.94 -10.69 -0.86
N SER A 286 -26.74 -11.72 -1.68
CA SER A 286 -25.69 -12.73 -1.46
C SER A 286 -24.26 -12.19 -1.63
N LEU A 287 -24.07 -11.12 -2.41
CA LEU A 287 -22.79 -10.40 -2.50
C LEU A 287 -22.47 -9.57 -1.26
N SER A 288 -23.50 -9.15 -0.51
CA SER A 288 -23.36 -8.27 0.66
C SER A 288 -23.14 -9.07 1.95
N ASN A 289 -23.79 -10.23 2.06
CA ASN A 289 -23.73 -11.10 3.23
C ASN A 289 -23.23 -12.49 2.81
N GLY A 290 -21.96 -12.78 3.07
CA GLY A 290 -21.34 -14.09 2.82
C GLY A 290 -21.77 -15.17 3.81
N ASP A 291 -23.01 -15.10 4.29
CA ASP A 291 -23.52 -15.89 5.41
C ASP A 291 -24.25 -17.15 4.93
N VAL A 292 -24.50 -18.05 5.89
CA VAL A 292 -25.37 -19.22 5.72
C VAL A 292 -26.82 -18.73 5.72
N ILE A 293 -27.60 -19.14 4.72
CA ILE A 293 -29.00 -18.74 4.54
C ILE A 293 -29.93 -19.94 4.59
N PRO A 294 -31.23 -19.77 4.88
CA PRO A 294 -32.20 -20.86 4.77
C PRO A 294 -32.20 -21.44 3.35
N PHE A 295 -32.24 -22.77 3.23
CA PHE A 295 -32.29 -23.45 1.93
C PHE A 295 -33.48 -22.98 1.09
N GLU A 296 -34.62 -22.64 1.71
CA GLU A 296 -35.79 -22.09 1.02
C GLU A 296 -35.47 -20.79 0.27
N GLN A 297 -34.60 -19.94 0.84
CA GLN A 297 -34.18 -18.70 0.20
C GLN A 297 -33.31 -18.99 -1.02
N GLU A 298 -32.35 -19.89 -0.89
CA GLU A 298 -31.49 -20.34 -1.99
C GLU A 298 -32.30 -21.03 -3.10
N LEU A 299 -33.30 -21.84 -2.74
CA LEU A 299 -34.22 -22.49 -3.66
C LEU A 299 -35.13 -21.49 -4.38
N SER A 300 -35.67 -20.49 -3.68
CA SER A 300 -36.48 -19.43 -4.30
C SER A 300 -35.67 -18.69 -5.36
N HIS A 301 -34.41 -18.39 -5.05
CA HIS A 301 -33.51 -17.74 -5.98
C HIS A 301 -33.25 -18.58 -7.24
N ALA A 302 -32.97 -19.88 -7.08
CA ALA A 302 -32.84 -20.81 -8.20
C ALA A 302 -34.13 -20.92 -9.04
N ARG A 303 -35.31 -20.87 -8.39
CA ARG A 303 -36.62 -20.89 -9.08
C ARG A 303 -36.83 -19.68 -9.98
N HIS A 304 -36.45 -18.48 -9.54
CA HIS A 304 -36.57 -17.28 -10.37
C HIS A 304 -35.71 -17.37 -11.63
N PHE A 305 -34.46 -17.85 -11.51
CA PHE A 305 -33.60 -18.14 -12.65
C PHE A 305 -34.25 -19.14 -13.62
N LEU A 306 -34.72 -20.27 -13.09
CA LEU A 306 -35.34 -21.33 -13.89
C LEU A 306 -36.61 -20.88 -14.60
N ALA A 307 -37.44 -20.08 -13.94
CA ALA A 307 -38.67 -19.55 -14.52
C ALA A 307 -38.38 -18.67 -15.75
N ILE A 308 -37.36 -17.80 -15.68
CA ILE A 308 -36.96 -16.95 -16.80
C ILE A 308 -36.40 -17.79 -17.96
N GLU A 309 -35.56 -18.78 -17.67
CA GLU A 309 -35.03 -19.68 -18.72
C GLU A 309 -36.14 -20.56 -19.33
N GLN A 310 -37.13 -20.99 -18.55
CA GLN A 310 -38.31 -21.70 -19.07
C GLN A 310 -39.17 -20.82 -19.98
N MET A 311 -39.38 -19.55 -19.64
CA MET A 311 -40.07 -18.60 -20.53
C MET A 311 -39.29 -18.39 -21.84
N ARG A 312 -37.96 -18.46 -21.79
CA ARG A 312 -37.08 -18.29 -22.95
C ARG A 312 -37.04 -19.50 -23.89
N PHE A 313 -36.94 -20.69 -23.32
CA PHE A 313 -36.69 -21.93 -24.07
C PHE A 313 -37.90 -22.87 -24.14
N GLY A 314 -39.00 -22.49 -23.50
CA GLY A 314 -40.27 -23.20 -23.47
C GLY A 314 -40.07 -24.67 -23.06
N ASN A 315 -40.67 -25.56 -23.85
CA ASN A 315 -40.71 -27.00 -23.58
C ASN A 315 -39.34 -27.71 -23.60
N ARG A 316 -38.25 -27.01 -23.98
CA ARG A 316 -36.89 -27.57 -23.93
C ARG A 316 -36.35 -27.66 -22.51
N ILE A 317 -36.93 -26.95 -21.54
CA ILE A 317 -36.51 -27.00 -20.14
C ILE A 317 -37.66 -27.54 -19.29
N LYS A 318 -37.50 -28.77 -18.79
CA LYS A 318 -38.42 -29.37 -17.82
C LYS A 318 -37.76 -29.37 -16.45
N ILE A 319 -38.49 -28.96 -15.42
CA ILE A 319 -37.99 -28.96 -14.05
C ILE A 319 -38.87 -29.85 -13.19
N CYS A 320 -38.24 -30.77 -12.45
CA CYS A 320 -38.90 -31.63 -11.49
C CYS A 320 -38.37 -31.31 -10.09
N TYR A 321 -39.27 -31.04 -9.14
CA TYR A 321 -38.93 -30.80 -7.75
C TYR A 321 -39.40 -31.98 -6.89
N ASN A 322 -38.47 -32.58 -6.14
CA ASN A 322 -38.78 -33.59 -5.12
C ASN A 322 -38.14 -33.16 -3.79
N ILE A 323 -38.76 -32.21 -3.11
CA ILE A 323 -38.14 -31.46 -2.00
C ILE A 323 -38.95 -31.68 -0.71
N PRO A 324 -38.93 -32.89 -0.12
CA PRO A 324 -39.63 -33.17 1.14
C PRO A 324 -38.97 -32.47 2.35
N VAL A 325 -37.71 -32.06 2.22
CA VAL A 325 -36.94 -31.43 3.31
C VAL A 325 -36.48 -30.05 2.89
N THR A 326 -36.87 -29.02 3.64
CA THR A 326 -36.51 -27.61 3.35
C THR A 326 -35.92 -26.87 4.54
N ASN A 327 -36.14 -27.34 5.77
CA ASN A 327 -35.78 -26.64 6.99
C ASN A 327 -34.33 -26.90 7.41
N PHE A 328 -33.39 -26.34 6.66
CA PHE A 328 -31.97 -26.34 6.98
C PHE A 328 -31.28 -25.12 6.35
N PHE A 329 -30.06 -24.85 6.78
CA PHE A 329 -29.26 -23.73 6.29
C PHE A 329 -28.14 -24.21 5.36
N ILE A 330 -27.82 -23.38 4.38
CA ILE A 330 -26.77 -23.63 3.39
C ILE A 330 -26.03 -22.33 3.08
N PRO A 331 -24.72 -22.36 2.78
CA PRO A 331 -24.04 -21.19 2.26
C PRO A 331 -24.75 -20.60 1.05
N SER A 332 -24.89 -19.28 0.98
CA SER A 332 -25.49 -18.61 -0.17
C SER A 332 -24.73 -18.93 -1.47
N LEU A 333 -25.41 -18.84 -2.62
CA LEU A 333 -24.86 -19.12 -3.96
C LEU A 333 -24.29 -20.53 -4.10
N THR A 334 -24.92 -21.52 -3.47
CA THR A 334 -24.52 -22.93 -3.52
C THR A 334 -25.35 -23.71 -4.53
N LEU A 335 -26.68 -23.60 -4.48
CA LEU A 335 -27.58 -24.32 -5.38
C LEU A 335 -27.60 -23.65 -6.75
N GLN A 336 -27.65 -22.32 -6.78
CA GLN A 336 -27.80 -21.56 -8.03
C GLN A 336 -26.74 -21.93 -9.08
N PRO A 337 -25.41 -21.93 -8.80
CA PRO A 337 -24.42 -22.27 -9.82
C PRO A 337 -24.56 -23.70 -10.36
N ILE A 338 -25.07 -24.62 -9.53
CA ILE A 338 -25.27 -26.02 -9.92
C ILE A 338 -26.47 -26.15 -10.85
N VAL A 339 -27.57 -25.48 -10.53
CA VAL A 339 -28.77 -25.42 -11.37
C VAL A 339 -28.49 -24.71 -12.70
N GLU A 340 -27.75 -23.59 -12.66
CA GLU A 340 -27.31 -22.88 -13.86
C GLU A 340 -26.47 -23.79 -14.77
N ASN A 341 -25.55 -24.57 -14.20
CA ASN A 341 -24.74 -25.52 -14.96
C ASN A 341 -25.59 -26.65 -15.57
N ALA A 342 -26.50 -27.24 -14.79
CA ALA A 342 -27.40 -28.29 -15.25
C ALA A 342 -28.24 -27.82 -16.47
N VAL A 343 -28.68 -26.57 -16.46
CA VAL A 343 -29.43 -25.98 -17.58
C VAL A 343 -28.53 -25.59 -18.75
N CYS A 344 -27.57 -24.69 -18.54
CA CYS A 344 -26.79 -24.06 -19.61
C CYS A 344 -25.79 -25.02 -20.27
N HIS A 345 -25.15 -25.87 -19.47
CA HIS A 345 -24.10 -26.77 -19.90
C HIS A 345 -24.59 -28.21 -20.05
N GLY A 346 -25.65 -28.60 -19.34
CA GLY A 346 -26.31 -29.89 -19.49
C GLY A 346 -27.37 -29.86 -20.60
N ILE A 347 -28.62 -29.55 -20.25
CA ILE A 347 -29.78 -29.82 -21.12
C ILE A 347 -29.84 -28.91 -22.36
N LEU A 348 -29.42 -27.64 -22.28
CA LEU A 348 -29.53 -26.72 -23.42
C LEU A 348 -28.52 -27.00 -24.53
N LYS A 349 -27.44 -27.74 -24.23
CA LYS A 349 -26.49 -28.25 -25.23
C LYS A 349 -27.10 -29.38 -26.07
N ARG A 350 -28.16 -30.04 -25.58
CA ARG A 350 -28.92 -31.04 -26.34
C ARG A 350 -30.02 -30.35 -27.14
N LYS A 351 -30.15 -30.68 -28.43
CA LYS A 351 -31.16 -30.06 -29.33
C LYS A 351 -32.59 -30.19 -28.81
N GLU A 352 -32.93 -31.37 -28.29
CA GLU A 352 -34.26 -31.70 -27.77
C GLU A 352 -34.59 -31.01 -26.43
N GLY A 353 -33.58 -30.43 -25.77
CA GLY A 353 -33.72 -29.99 -24.39
C GLY A 353 -33.57 -31.16 -23.41
N GLY A 354 -34.13 -31.01 -22.22
CA GLY A 354 -34.02 -32.01 -21.17
C GLY A 354 -34.73 -31.64 -19.88
N THR A 355 -34.49 -32.44 -18.84
CA THR A 355 -35.08 -32.37 -17.52
C THR A 355 -34.02 -32.15 -16.46
N VAL A 356 -34.23 -31.16 -15.59
CA VAL A 356 -33.46 -30.98 -14.36
C VAL A 356 -34.32 -31.36 -13.18
N THR A 357 -33.84 -32.28 -12.36
CA THR A 357 -34.48 -32.72 -11.12
C THR A 357 -33.72 -32.16 -9.93
N ILE A 358 -34.41 -31.39 -9.08
CA ILE A 358 -33.87 -30.90 -7.81
C ILE A 358 -34.57 -31.67 -6.69
N ALA A 359 -33.79 -32.42 -5.92
CA ALA A 359 -34.30 -33.24 -4.84
C ALA A 359 -33.60 -32.96 -3.51
N THR A 360 -34.33 -33.09 -2.41
CA THR A 360 -33.76 -33.08 -1.06
C THR A 360 -34.10 -34.34 -0.30
N SER A 361 -33.20 -34.74 0.59
CA SER A 361 -33.44 -35.80 1.55
C SER A 361 -32.70 -35.51 2.85
N GLU A 362 -33.09 -36.21 3.90
CA GLU A 362 -32.48 -36.11 5.21
C GLU A 362 -32.05 -37.49 5.68
N THR A 363 -30.88 -37.54 6.31
CA THR A 363 -30.34 -38.70 7.00
C THR A 363 -30.16 -38.36 8.49
N ASP A 364 -29.80 -39.32 9.32
CA ASP A 364 -29.57 -39.06 10.74
C ASP A 364 -28.48 -38.01 10.98
N SER A 365 -27.46 -37.93 10.11
CA SER A 365 -26.29 -37.07 10.30
C SER A 365 -26.20 -35.86 9.35
N ALA A 366 -26.99 -35.81 8.27
CA ALA A 366 -26.84 -34.77 7.24
C ALA A 366 -28.12 -34.50 6.43
N PHE A 367 -28.21 -33.28 5.89
CA PHE A 367 -29.11 -32.91 4.80
C PHE A 367 -28.43 -33.13 3.46
N ILE A 368 -29.16 -33.67 2.49
CA ILE A 368 -28.65 -33.99 1.16
C ILE A 368 -29.47 -33.22 0.12
N ILE A 369 -28.78 -32.55 -0.80
CA ILE A 369 -29.37 -31.93 -1.97
C ILE A 369 -28.80 -32.61 -3.20
N THR A 370 -29.67 -33.03 -4.12
CA THR A 370 -29.27 -33.61 -5.40
C THR A 370 -29.83 -32.79 -6.55
N VAL A 371 -28.96 -32.36 -7.46
CA VAL A 371 -29.34 -31.76 -8.73
C VAL A 371 -28.92 -32.70 -9.84
N MET A 372 -29.88 -33.18 -10.61
CA MET A 372 -29.67 -34.15 -11.68
C MET A 372 -30.20 -33.60 -13.01
N ASP A 373 -29.41 -33.69 -14.08
CA ASP A 373 -29.84 -33.42 -15.44
C ASP A 373 -29.71 -34.65 -16.35
N ASP A 374 -30.54 -34.73 -17.39
CA ASP A 374 -30.48 -35.74 -18.46
C ASP A 374 -29.79 -35.19 -19.73
N GLY A 375 -28.91 -34.20 -19.55
CA GLY A 375 -28.22 -33.48 -20.60
C GLY A 375 -27.04 -34.24 -21.21
N ILE A 376 -26.11 -33.50 -21.80
CA ILE A 376 -24.99 -34.10 -22.57
C ILE A 376 -23.95 -34.82 -21.70
N GLY A 377 -23.91 -34.59 -20.39
CA GLY A 377 -22.86 -35.12 -19.50
C GLY A 377 -21.43 -34.76 -19.92
N PHE A 378 -20.43 -35.22 -19.16
CA PHE A 378 -19.01 -35.06 -19.49
C PHE A 378 -18.15 -36.16 -18.83
N ASP A 379 -16.94 -36.33 -19.33
CA ASP A 379 -15.93 -37.20 -18.72
C ASP A 379 -15.28 -36.48 -17.52
N ILE A 380 -15.44 -37.02 -16.31
CA ILE A 380 -14.86 -36.45 -15.09
C ILE A 380 -13.33 -36.55 -15.10
N LEU A 381 -12.75 -37.55 -15.77
CA LEU A 381 -11.30 -37.74 -15.84
C LEU A 381 -10.63 -36.77 -16.82
N ASN A 382 -11.37 -36.33 -17.85
CA ASN A 382 -10.94 -35.35 -18.83
C ASN A 382 -12.01 -34.26 -18.98
N PRO A 383 -12.19 -33.39 -17.97
CA PRO A 383 -13.24 -32.40 -18.01
C PRO A 383 -12.98 -31.38 -19.12
N PRO A 384 -14.04 -30.83 -19.75
CA PRO A 384 -13.89 -29.87 -20.83
C PRO A 384 -13.14 -28.61 -20.37
N THR A 385 -12.25 -28.08 -21.20
CA THR A 385 -11.32 -26.96 -20.92
C THR A 385 -12.00 -25.59 -20.71
N ASP A 386 -13.32 -25.54 -20.49
CA ASP A 386 -14.03 -24.29 -20.23
C ASP A 386 -13.74 -23.82 -18.78
N ASN A 387 -12.71 -23.00 -18.63
CA ASN A 387 -12.19 -22.51 -17.34
C ASN A 387 -13.27 -21.86 -16.45
N ARG A 388 -14.36 -21.29 -17.03
CA ARG A 388 -15.40 -20.61 -16.25
C ARG A 388 -16.28 -21.58 -15.45
N VAL A 389 -16.59 -22.76 -16.01
CA VAL A 389 -17.42 -23.79 -15.36
C VAL A 389 -16.71 -24.37 -14.13
N HIS A 390 -15.38 -24.52 -14.23
CA HIS A 390 -14.55 -25.07 -13.15
C HIS A 390 -14.45 -24.12 -11.95
N ILE A 391 -14.40 -22.80 -12.21
CA ILE A 391 -14.31 -21.79 -11.15
C ILE A 391 -15.60 -21.76 -10.31
N GLY A 392 -16.77 -21.81 -10.94
CA GLY A 392 -18.06 -21.77 -10.22
C GLY A 392 -18.23 -22.93 -9.24
N ILE A 393 -18.04 -24.16 -9.71
CA ILE A 393 -18.16 -25.38 -8.89
C ILE A 393 -17.05 -25.47 -7.83
N SER A 394 -15.81 -25.07 -8.17
CA SER A 394 -14.71 -25.02 -7.20
C SER A 394 -15.01 -24.05 -6.06
N ASN A 395 -15.57 -22.88 -6.37
CA ASN A 395 -15.96 -21.88 -5.37
C ASN A 395 -17.04 -22.43 -4.43
N VAL A 396 -18.04 -23.15 -4.97
CA VAL A 396 -19.07 -23.80 -4.16
C VAL A 396 -18.44 -24.83 -3.21
N ARG A 397 -17.54 -25.69 -3.69
CA ARG A 397 -16.87 -26.70 -2.85
C ARG A 397 -16.05 -26.05 -1.72
N THR A 398 -15.26 -25.02 -2.02
CA THR A 398 -14.48 -24.30 -1.02
C THR A 398 -15.38 -23.64 0.03
N ARG A 399 -16.50 -23.05 -0.40
CA ARG A 399 -17.45 -22.40 0.51
C ARG A 399 -18.15 -23.39 1.43
N LEU A 400 -18.63 -24.51 0.88
CA LEU A 400 -19.23 -25.61 1.65
C LEU A 400 -18.28 -26.14 2.72
N ALA A 401 -17.03 -26.40 2.36
CA ALA A 401 -16.03 -26.88 3.31
C ALA A 401 -15.75 -25.86 4.42
N ALA A 402 -15.68 -24.57 4.09
CA ALA A 402 -15.32 -23.52 5.04
C ALA A 402 -16.46 -23.10 5.98
N GLN A 403 -17.71 -23.12 5.52
CA GLN A 403 -18.85 -22.52 6.23
C GLN A 403 -19.81 -23.53 6.83
N SER A 404 -19.84 -24.76 6.32
CA SER A 404 -20.78 -25.78 6.79
C SER A 404 -20.16 -27.16 6.90
N ASN A 405 -18.83 -27.31 6.86
CA ASN A 405 -18.14 -28.61 6.77
C ASN A 405 -18.77 -29.55 5.72
N GLY A 406 -19.40 -28.97 4.70
CA GLY A 406 -20.16 -29.69 3.69
C GLY A 406 -19.26 -30.25 2.61
N SER A 407 -19.80 -31.19 1.85
CA SER A 407 -19.12 -31.78 0.70
C SER A 407 -19.97 -31.68 -0.56
N LEU A 408 -19.29 -31.75 -1.71
CA LEU A 408 -19.90 -31.74 -3.04
C LEU A 408 -19.26 -32.82 -3.89
N GLU A 409 -20.07 -33.80 -4.30
CA GLU A 409 -19.71 -34.89 -5.21
C GLU A 409 -20.38 -34.70 -6.57
N ILE A 410 -19.69 -35.05 -7.65
CA ILE A 410 -20.20 -34.96 -9.02
C ILE A 410 -20.04 -36.32 -9.68
N LYS A 411 -21.14 -36.81 -10.26
CA LYS A 411 -21.17 -38.01 -11.11
C LYS A 411 -21.70 -37.59 -12.47
N SER A 412 -20.93 -37.81 -13.52
CA SER A 412 -21.29 -37.47 -14.89
C SER A 412 -20.77 -38.53 -15.82
N LEU A 413 -21.52 -38.80 -16.88
CA LEU A 413 -21.12 -39.70 -17.93
C LEU A 413 -21.55 -39.08 -19.27
N PRO A 414 -20.68 -39.04 -20.30
CA PRO A 414 -21.03 -38.50 -21.60
C PRO A 414 -22.33 -39.12 -22.14
N HIS A 415 -23.25 -38.25 -22.56
CA HIS A 415 -24.59 -38.52 -23.08
C HIS A 415 -25.60 -39.13 -22.08
N HIS A 416 -25.26 -39.19 -20.78
CA HIS A 416 -26.13 -39.71 -19.73
C HIS A 416 -26.44 -38.69 -18.63
N GLY A 417 -26.11 -37.42 -18.86
CA GLY A 417 -26.37 -36.33 -17.92
C GLY A 417 -25.37 -36.24 -16.77
N THR A 418 -25.71 -35.42 -15.78
CA THR A 418 -24.88 -35.16 -14.59
C THR A 418 -25.73 -35.19 -13.33
N THR A 419 -25.17 -35.70 -12.26
CA THR A 419 -25.72 -35.64 -10.90
C THR A 419 -24.70 -34.97 -9.99
N VAL A 420 -25.13 -33.90 -9.32
CA VAL A 420 -24.37 -33.22 -8.29
C VAL A 420 -25.06 -33.44 -6.96
N THR A 421 -24.31 -33.96 -5.98
CA THR A 421 -24.79 -34.24 -4.63
C THR A 421 -24.05 -33.35 -3.65
N ILE A 422 -24.80 -32.50 -2.94
CA ILE A 422 -24.31 -31.70 -1.83
C ILE A 422 -24.72 -32.38 -0.53
N THR A 423 -23.78 -32.48 0.42
CA THR A 423 -24.05 -33.00 1.76
C THR A 423 -23.70 -31.93 2.79
N ILE A 424 -24.67 -31.58 3.63
CA ILE A 424 -24.52 -30.63 4.74
C ILE A 424 -24.70 -31.39 6.06
N PRO A 425 -23.64 -31.56 6.86
CA PRO A 425 -23.76 -32.15 8.19
C PRO A 425 -24.75 -31.38 9.08
N LYS A 426 -25.47 -32.07 9.96
CA LYS A 426 -26.39 -31.42 10.92
C LYS A 426 -25.66 -30.67 12.03
N GLU A 427 -24.47 -31.14 12.41
CA GLU A 427 -23.65 -30.54 13.48
C GLU A 427 -23.10 -29.16 13.12
N SER A 428 -23.04 -28.81 11.83
CA SER A 428 -22.51 -27.54 11.33
C SER A 428 -23.54 -26.41 11.22
N VAL A 429 -24.80 -26.66 11.61
CA VAL A 429 -25.93 -25.74 11.43
C VAL A 429 -26.54 -25.29 12.78
N LEU A 430 -25.84 -25.52 13.90
CA LEU A 430 -26.22 -25.04 15.24
C LEU A 430 -25.57 -23.70 15.60
#